data_AF-A0A4P1RFG5-F1
#
_entry.id   AF-A0A4P1RFG5-F1
#
_cell.length_a   1.000
_cell.length_b   1.000
_cell.length_c   1.000
_cell.angle_alpha   90.00
_cell.angle_beta   90.00
_cell.angle_gamma   90.00
#
_symmetry.space_group_name_H-M   'P 1'
#
loop_
_entity.id
_entity.type
_entity.pdbx_description
1 polymer ?
#
loop_
_entity_poly.entity_id
_entity_poly.type
_entity_poly.pdbx_seq_one_letter_code
_entity_poly.pdbx_strand_id
1 'polypeptide(L)'
;MAKESSYAPEDRLLRAILGIQVSTSKETCLKLPIGGRGRVIDVRWIHKKGVSSYNPETIRIYILQKREIKVGDKVAGRHGNKGIVSIILSRQDMPYLQDGRPVDMVFNPLGVPSRMNVGQIFECSLGLAGFMLDRHYRITPFDERYEREASRKLVFSELYEVNKRTANLWIFEPAYLGKSRIVDGRTWNLLNSML
;
A
#
# COMPACT_ATOMS: atom_id res chain seq x y z
N MET A 1 -48.07 25.56 8.65
CA MET A 1 -47.58 26.95 8.69
C MET A 1 -46.68 27.08 9.91
N ALA A 2 -45.37 27.28 9.72
CA ALA A 2 -44.46 27.53 10.85
C ALA A 2 -44.73 28.96 11.36
N LYS A 3 -45.00 29.12 12.66
CA LYS A 3 -45.24 30.44 13.27
C LYS A 3 -43.97 31.29 13.14
N GLU A 4 -44.10 32.51 12.61
CA GLU A 4 -43.03 33.52 12.55
C GLU A 4 -42.36 33.82 13.90
N SER A 5 -42.98 33.39 15.01
CA SER A 5 -42.49 33.55 16.38
C SER A 5 -41.34 32.60 16.78
N SER A 6 -40.90 31.67 15.92
CA SER A 6 -39.80 30.74 16.26
C SER A 6 -38.40 31.25 15.91
N TYR A 7 -38.30 32.41 15.24
CA TYR A 7 -37.03 33.00 14.85
C TYR A 7 -36.63 34.13 15.78
N ALA A 8 -35.33 34.27 16.02
CA ALA A 8 -34.79 35.34 16.84
C ALA A 8 -35.15 36.73 16.24
N PRO A 9 -35.39 37.76 17.06
CA PRO A 9 -35.74 39.10 16.58
C PRO A 9 -34.74 39.68 15.56
N GLU A 10 -33.46 39.37 15.71
CA GLU A 10 -32.36 39.79 14.84
C GLU A 10 -32.51 39.21 13.43
N ASP A 11 -32.84 37.92 13.34
CA ASP A 11 -33.10 37.22 12.08
C ASP A 11 -34.30 37.81 11.35
N ARG A 12 -35.34 38.23 12.10
CA ARG A 12 -36.54 38.86 11.52
C ARG A 12 -36.22 40.22 10.93
N LEU A 13 -35.41 41.02 11.62
CA LEU A 13 -34.98 42.35 11.14
C LEU A 13 -34.12 42.24 9.88
N LEU A 14 -33.10 41.36 9.88
CA LEU A 14 -32.24 41.13 8.72
C LEU A 14 -33.05 40.72 7.48
N ARG A 15 -34.04 39.85 7.66
CA ARG A 15 -34.91 39.40 6.56
C ARG A 15 -35.82 40.50 6.02
N ALA A 16 -36.35 41.37 6.89
CA ALA A 16 -37.18 42.50 6.47
C ALA A 16 -36.41 43.52 5.64
N ILE A 17 -35.15 43.80 6.01
CA ILE A 17 -34.26 44.70 5.28
C ILE A 17 -33.86 44.10 3.92
N LEU A 18 -33.58 42.78 3.87
CA LEU A 18 -33.12 42.09 2.66
C LEU A 18 -34.25 41.61 1.74
N GLY A 19 -35.53 41.75 2.14
CA GLY A 19 -36.68 41.31 1.34
C GLY A 19 -36.75 39.79 1.09
N ILE A 20 -36.10 38.98 1.93
CA ILE A 20 -36.00 37.53 1.74
C ILE A 20 -37.29 36.83 2.21
N GLN A 21 -37.99 36.15 1.31
CA GLN A 21 -39.18 35.36 1.65
C GLN A 21 -38.83 34.11 2.48
N VAL A 22 -39.67 33.81 3.47
CA VAL A 22 -39.43 32.70 4.41
C VAL A 22 -39.76 31.36 3.75
N SER A 23 -38.77 30.47 3.63
CA SER A 23 -39.03 29.04 3.44
C SER A 23 -39.27 28.39 4.81
N THR A 24 -40.35 27.61 4.94
CA THR A 24 -40.69 26.89 6.18
C THR A 24 -39.83 25.64 6.41
N SER A 25 -39.02 25.26 5.43
CA SER A 25 -38.16 24.07 5.43
C SER A 25 -36.73 24.42 5.82
N LYS A 26 -36.20 23.73 6.83
CA LYS A 26 -34.76 23.76 7.13
C LYS A 26 -34.01 22.82 6.18
N GLU A 27 -32.85 23.24 5.70
CA GLU A 27 -31.95 22.38 4.94
C GLU A 27 -31.38 21.29 5.85
N THR A 28 -31.65 20.02 5.54
CA THR A 28 -31.13 18.83 6.24
C THR A 28 -30.37 17.90 5.29
N CYS A 29 -29.80 18.47 4.22
CA CYS A 29 -29.11 17.71 3.18
C CYS A 29 -27.89 16.97 3.73
N LEU A 30 -27.71 15.72 3.30
CA LEU A 30 -26.50 14.95 3.59
C LEU A 30 -25.31 15.56 2.83
N LYS A 31 -24.30 16.01 3.58
CA LYS A 31 -23.04 16.54 3.05
C LYS A 31 -21.95 15.50 3.21
N LEU A 32 -20.94 15.57 2.34
CA LEU A 32 -19.78 14.70 2.44
C LEU A 32 -19.00 15.05 3.73
N PRO A 33 -18.62 14.08 4.58
CA PRO A 33 -17.85 14.37 5.78
C PRO A 33 -16.48 14.95 5.40
N ILE A 34 -15.87 15.67 6.35
CA ILE A 34 -14.58 16.32 6.17
C ILE A 34 -13.53 15.27 5.75
N GLY A 35 -12.80 15.57 4.67
CA GLY A 35 -11.79 14.67 4.10
C GLY A 35 -12.34 13.58 3.17
N GLY A 36 -13.66 13.43 3.06
CA GLY A 36 -14.28 12.64 2.02
C GLY A 36 -14.02 13.25 0.64
N ARG A 37 -13.59 12.42 -0.31
CA ARG A 37 -13.43 12.80 -1.71
C ARG A 37 -13.56 11.56 -2.58
N GLY A 38 -14.03 11.71 -3.81
CA GLY A 38 -14.12 10.60 -4.74
C GLY A 38 -15.13 10.84 -5.84
N ARG A 39 -15.40 9.78 -6.60
CA ARG A 39 -16.39 9.79 -7.68
C ARG A 39 -17.61 8.99 -7.24
N VAL A 40 -18.81 9.52 -7.45
CA VAL A 40 -20.05 8.76 -7.24
C VAL A 40 -20.08 7.63 -8.27
N ILE A 41 -20.17 6.40 -7.78
CA ILE A 41 -20.25 5.20 -8.63
C ILE A 41 -21.68 4.69 -8.78
N ASP A 42 -22.49 4.84 -7.73
CA ASP A 42 -23.83 4.29 -7.67
C ASP A 42 -24.68 5.08 -6.67
N VAL A 43 -25.96 5.24 -6.99
CA VAL A 43 -26.97 5.85 -6.12
C VAL A 43 -28.15 4.91 -6.05
N ARG A 44 -28.39 4.34 -4.87
CA ARG A 44 -29.51 3.43 -4.64
C ARG A 44 -30.57 4.09 -3.80
N TRP A 45 -31.76 4.15 -4.36
CA TRP A 45 -32.95 4.57 -3.65
C TRP A 45 -33.72 3.35 -3.17
N ILE A 46 -33.79 3.19 -1.84
CA ILE A 46 -34.46 2.07 -1.19
C ILE A 46 -35.77 2.58 -0.60
N HIS A 47 -36.88 2.13 -1.17
CA HIS A 47 -38.22 2.35 -0.63
C HIS A 47 -38.59 1.12 0.21
N LYS A 48 -38.80 1.30 1.51
CA LYS A 48 -39.37 0.23 2.35
C LYS A 48 -40.89 0.26 2.21
N LYS A 49 -41.47 -0.76 1.56
CA LYS A 49 -42.91 -1.02 1.61
C LYS A 49 -43.22 -1.77 2.91
N GLY A 50 -43.45 -1.03 3.99
CA GLY A 50 -43.93 -1.55 5.28
C GLY A 50 -45.38 -1.11 5.55
N VAL A 51 -46.07 -1.86 6.40
CA VAL A 51 -47.47 -1.61 6.84
C VAL A 51 -47.56 -0.45 7.86
N SER A 52 -46.42 0.07 8.33
CA SER A 52 -46.36 1.21 9.24
C SER A 52 -46.55 2.54 8.49
N SER A 53 -47.32 3.46 9.09
CA SER A 53 -47.59 4.81 8.54
C SER A 53 -46.34 5.69 8.34
N TYR A 54 -45.18 5.24 8.81
CA TYR A 54 -43.89 5.90 8.59
C TYR A 54 -42.99 4.99 7.75
N ASN A 55 -42.89 5.30 6.45
CA ASN A 55 -42.00 4.62 5.51
C ASN A 55 -40.81 5.54 5.19
N PRO A 56 -39.70 5.48 5.95
CA PRO A 56 -38.53 6.30 5.65
C PRO A 56 -37.87 5.81 4.36
N GLU A 57 -37.80 6.70 3.38
CA GLU A 57 -36.99 6.49 2.18
C GLU A 57 -35.51 6.58 2.55
N THR A 58 -34.71 5.63 2.06
CA THR A 58 -33.26 5.64 2.30
C THR A 58 -32.53 5.78 0.97
N ILE A 59 -31.69 6.81 0.86
CA ILE A 59 -30.81 7.00 -0.29
C ILE A 59 -29.41 6.61 0.14
N ARG A 60 -28.82 5.62 -0.55
CA ARG A 60 -27.42 5.22 -0.38
C ARG A 60 -26.61 5.73 -1.55
N ILE A 61 -25.56 6.49 -1.26
CA ILE A 61 -24.64 7.04 -2.25
C ILE A 61 -23.30 6.34 -2.07
N TYR A 62 -22.83 5.63 -3.09
CA TYR A 62 -21.54 4.95 -3.08
C TYR A 62 -20.50 5.84 -3.75
N ILE A 63 -19.41 6.12 -3.03
CA ILE A 63 -18.33 7.00 -3.47
C ILE A 63 -17.05 6.20 -3.53
N LEU A 64 -16.45 6.11 -4.71
CA LEU A 64 -15.17 5.47 -4.94
C LEU A 64 -14.03 6.47 -4.73
N GLN A 65 -13.06 6.08 -3.91
CA GLN A 65 -11.84 6.84 -3.68
C GLN A 65 -10.62 5.98 -3.99
N LYS A 66 -9.87 6.31 -5.04
CA LYS A 66 -8.53 5.72 -5.28
C LYS A 66 -7.55 6.36 -4.31
N ARG A 67 -6.82 5.52 -3.55
CA ARG A 67 -5.78 5.96 -2.60
C ARG A 67 -4.43 5.41 -3.06
N GLU A 68 -3.46 6.30 -3.14
CA GLU A 68 -2.06 5.96 -3.40
C GLU A 68 -1.32 5.82 -2.07
N ILE A 69 -0.23 5.05 -2.07
CA ILE A 69 0.63 4.89 -0.90
C ILE A 69 1.25 6.24 -0.54
N LYS A 70 1.20 6.59 0.73
CA LYS A 70 1.75 7.83 1.26
C LYS A 70 2.65 7.57 2.46
N VAL A 71 3.49 8.56 2.75
CA VAL A 71 4.25 8.60 4.00
C VAL A 71 3.27 8.50 5.17
N GLY A 72 3.56 7.62 6.12
CA GLY A 72 2.67 7.29 7.24
C GLY A 72 1.82 6.04 7.03
N ASP A 73 1.70 5.53 5.80
CA ASP A 73 1.02 4.25 5.57
C ASP A 73 1.85 3.09 6.12
N LYS A 74 1.16 2.06 6.64
CA LYS A 74 1.78 0.87 7.20
C LYS A 74 1.84 -0.25 6.17
N VAL A 75 3.03 -0.81 5.98
CA VAL A 75 3.29 -1.97 5.13
C VAL A 75 3.77 -3.15 5.96
N ALA A 76 3.43 -4.36 5.55
CA ALA A 76 3.83 -5.58 6.24
C ALA A 76 4.09 -6.71 5.25
N GLY A 77 5.13 -7.50 5.50
CA GLY A 77 5.40 -8.74 4.79
C GLY A 77 4.87 -9.96 5.54
N ARG A 78 4.80 -11.10 4.84
CA ARG A 78 4.32 -12.38 5.38
C ARG A 78 5.21 -12.99 6.46
N HIS A 79 6.47 -12.55 6.56
CA HIS A 79 7.42 -12.98 7.59
C HIS A 79 7.36 -12.11 8.86
N GLY A 80 6.29 -11.33 9.04
CA GLY A 80 6.05 -10.55 10.26
C GLY A 80 6.83 -9.23 10.35
N ASN A 81 7.60 -8.88 9.31
CA ASN A 81 8.18 -7.55 9.16
C ASN A 81 7.06 -6.52 8.96
N LYS A 82 7.02 -5.49 9.80
CA LYS A 82 6.05 -4.39 9.75
C LYS A 82 6.81 -3.09 9.81
N GLY A 83 6.44 -2.13 8.96
CA GLY A 83 7.07 -0.82 8.89
C GLY A 83 6.06 0.25 8.48
N ILE A 84 6.35 1.49 8.83
CA ILE A 84 5.64 2.66 8.31
C ILE A 84 6.50 3.21 7.17
N VAL A 85 5.88 3.66 6.08
CA VAL A 85 6.58 4.34 4.99
C VAL A 85 7.12 5.66 5.53
N SER A 86 8.44 5.73 5.74
CA SER A 86 9.11 6.91 6.30
C SER A 86 9.32 8.02 5.26
N ILE A 87 9.68 7.63 4.04
CA ILE A 87 9.98 8.56 2.94
C ILE A 87 9.67 7.88 1.60
N ILE A 88 9.23 8.66 0.62
CA ILE A 88 9.08 8.24 -0.77
C ILE A 88 10.15 8.99 -1.56
N LEU A 89 11.13 8.26 -2.08
CA LEU A 89 12.22 8.82 -2.87
C LEU A 89 11.85 8.84 -4.36
N SER A 90 12.49 9.77 -5.07
CA SER A 90 12.46 9.78 -6.53
C SER A 90 13.26 8.60 -7.08
N ARG A 91 12.95 8.13 -8.30
CA ARG A 91 13.66 6.97 -8.88
C ARG A 91 15.16 7.20 -9.01
N GLN A 92 15.59 8.42 -9.35
CA GLN A 92 17.00 8.78 -9.47
C GLN A 92 17.79 8.67 -8.17
N ASP A 93 17.14 8.85 -7.01
CA ASP A 93 17.79 8.76 -5.70
C ASP A 93 17.84 7.34 -5.14
N MET A 94 17.11 6.39 -5.75
CA MET A 94 17.07 5.02 -5.26
C MET A 94 18.38 4.29 -5.58
N PRO A 95 18.78 3.31 -4.77
CA PRO A 95 19.89 2.44 -5.12
C PRO A 95 19.56 1.62 -6.38
N TYR A 96 20.57 1.39 -7.21
CA TYR A 96 20.48 0.68 -8.48
C TYR A 96 21.20 -0.66 -8.44
N LEU A 97 20.55 -1.67 -9.00
CA LEU A 97 21.19 -2.93 -9.35
C LEU A 97 22.22 -2.71 -10.47
N GLN A 98 23.12 -3.67 -10.65
CA GLN A 98 24.22 -3.63 -11.62
C GLN A 98 23.73 -3.68 -13.08
N ASP A 99 22.47 -4.09 -13.29
CA ASP A 99 21.79 -4.02 -14.59
C ASP A 99 21.12 -2.64 -14.84
N GLY A 100 21.31 -1.67 -13.94
CA GLY A 100 20.78 -0.31 -14.06
C GLY A 100 19.33 -0.14 -13.61
N ARG A 101 18.71 -1.17 -13.00
CA ARG A 101 17.34 -1.05 -12.49
C ARG A 101 17.32 -0.52 -11.05
N PRO A 102 16.47 0.46 -10.72
CA PRO A 102 16.34 0.94 -9.35
C PRO A 102 15.59 -0.08 -8.49
N VAL A 103 15.93 -0.14 -7.21
CA VAL A 103 15.20 -0.92 -6.21
C VAL A 103 13.87 -0.25 -5.87
N ASP A 104 12.83 -1.02 -5.57
CA ASP A 104 11.50 -0.48 -5.21
C ASP A 104 11.39 -0.09 -3.73
N MET A 105 11.99 -0.87 -2.83
CA MET A 105 11.92 -0.66 -1.37
C MET A 105 13.24 -1.04 -0.70
N VAL A 106 13.67 -0.25 0.28
CA VAL A 106 14.86 -0.54 1.09
C VAL A 106 14.45 -0.82 2.52
N PHE A 107 14.85 -1.99 3.03
CA PHE A 107 14.60 -2.37 4.43
C PHE A 107 15.85 -2.19 5.27
N ASN A 108 15.65 -1.82 6.54
CA ASN A 108 16.73 -1.81 7.51
C ASN A 108 17.07 -3.27 7.93
N PRO A 109 18.31 -3.74 7.74
CA PRO A 109 18.68 -5.12 8.04
C PRO A 109 18.61 -5.46 9.53
N LEU A 110 18.68 -4.49 10.45
CA LEU A 110 18.63 -4.73 11.90
C LEU A 110 17.33 -5.43 12.36
N GLY A 111 16.26 -5.31 11.57
CA GLY A 111 14.97 -5.93 11.86
C GLY A 111 14.91 -7.43 11.61
N VAL A 112 15.92 -8.02 10.95
CA VAL A 112 15.93 -9.45 10.57
C VAL A 112 16.59 -10.34 11.63
N PRO A 113 17.85 -10.08 12.07
CA PRO A 113 18.50 -10.94 13.07
C PRO A 113 17.77 -10.93 14.41
N SER A 114 17.29 -9.76 14.83
CA SER A 114 16.59 -9.57 16.11
C SER A 114 15.27 -10.34 16.21
N ARG A 115 14.59 -10.59 15.08
CA ARG A 115 13.31 -11.29 15.01
C ARG A 115 13.43 -12.74 14.54
N MET A 116 14.64 -13.17 14.18
CA MET A 116 14.94 -14.51 13.65
C MET A 116 14.09 -14.92 12.45
N ASN A 117 13.63 -13.96 11.64
CA ASN A 117 12.79 -14.22 10.47
C ASN A 117 13.63 -14.33 9.19
N VAL A 118 14.55 -15.30 9.17
CA VAL A 118 15.50 -15.55 8.06
C VAL A 118 14.78 -15.90 6.75
N GLY A 119 13.57 -16.47 6.82
CA GLY A 119 12.78 -16.83 5.65
C GLY A 119 12.55 -15.67 4.66
N GLN A 120 12.53 -14.42 5.13
CA GLN A 120 12.38 -13.25 4.25
C GLN A 120 13.59 -13.06 3.32
N ILE A 121 14.78 -13.45 3.78
CA ILE A 121 16.01 -13.37 2.99
C ILE A 121 15.96 -14.41 1.87
N PHE A 122 15.57 -15.65 2.21
CA PHE A 122 15.38 -16.70 1.21
C PHE A 122 14.28 -16.37 0.21
N GLU A 123 13.17 -15.77 0.65
CA GLU A 123 12.13 -15.24 -0.24
C GLU A 123 12.70 -14.19 -1.21
N CYS A 124 13.46 -13.21 -0.72
CA CYS A 124 14.03 -12.15 -1.55
C CYS A 124 14.99 -12.73 -2.60
N SER A 125 15.92 -13.57 -2.17
CA SER A 125 16.91 -14.21 -3.04
C SER A 125 16.29 -15.12 -4.10
N LEU A 126 15.30 -15.95 -3.72
CA LEU A 126 14.58 -16.78 -4.68
C LEU A 126 13.70 -15.96 -5.61
N GLY A 127 13.10 -14.88 -5.10
CA GLY A 127 12.33 -13.92 -5.90
C GLY A 127 13.18 -13.25 -6.98
N LEU A 128 14.42 -12.87 -6.65
CA LEU A 128 15.38 -12.34 -7.61
C LEU A 128 15.72 -13.39 -8.68
N ALA A 129 15.98 -14.64 -8.28
CA ALA A 129 16.24 -15.73 -9.23
C ALA A 129 15.04 -15.98 -10.15
N GLY A 130 13.83 -16.02 -9.60
CA GLY A 130 12.58 -16.19 -10.35
C GLY A 130 12.31 -15.06 -11.32
N PHE A 131 12.59 -13.81 -10.92
CA PHE A 131 12.48 -12.66 -11.80
C PHE A 131 13.43 -12.78 -13.02
N MET A 132 14.67 -13.24 -12.80
CA MET A 132 15.67 -13.39 -13.86
C MET A 132 15.41 -14.58 -14.78
N LEU A 133 14.82 -15.65 -14.25
CA LEU A 133 14.48 -16.86 -15.00
C LEU A 133 13.06 -16.85 -15.59
N ASP A 134 12.28 -15.81 -15.31
CA ASP A 134 10.84 -15.72 -15.60
C ASP A 134 10.06 -16.92 -15.04
N ARG A 135 10.23 -17.19 -13.74
CA ARG A 135 9.65 -18.34 -13.03
C ARG A 135 8.99 -17.93 -11.73
N HIS A 136 7.93 -18.66 -11.39
CA HIS A 136 7.29 -18.58 -10.09
C HIS A 136 7.49 -19.87 -9.31
N TYR A 137 7.89 -19.74 -8.05
CA TYR A 137 8.12 -20.88 -7.16
C TYR A 137 6.99 -21.02 -6.16
N ARG A 138 6.57 -22.26 -5.92
CA ARG A 138 5.67 -22.63 -4.83
C ARG A 138 6.43 -23.54 -3.87
N ILE A 139 6.71 -23.04 -2.67
CA ILE A 139 7.40 -23.80 -1.62
C ILE A 139 6.37 -24.36 -0.65
N THR A 140 6.48 -25.65 -0.34
CA THR A 140 5.69 -26.28 0.73
C THR A 140 6.26 -25.89 2.09
N PRO A 141 5.41 -25.59 3.10
CA PRO A 141 5.88 -25.38 4.45
C PRO A 141 6.66 -26.59 4.98
N PHE A 142 7.67 -26.36 5.82
CA PHE A 142 8.46 -27.40 6.49
C PHE A 142 9.20 -28.35 5.52
N ASP A 143 9.79 -27.79 4.48
CA ASP A 143 10.65 -28.49 3.50
C ASP A 143 11.85 -29.20 4.16
N GLU A 144 12.35 -28.67 5.27
CA GLU A 144 13.44 -29.29 6.05
C GLU A 144 13.13 -30.69 6.58
N ARG A 145 11.85 -31.13 6.56
CA ARG A 145 11.48 -32.51 6.89
C ARG A 145 12.09 -33.53 5.93
N TYR A 146 12.32 -33.14 4.67
CA TYR A 146 12.84 -34.02 3.63
C TYR A 146 14.36 -33.96 3.56
N GLU A 147 14.94 -32.78 3.73
CA GLU A 147 16.38 -32.59 3.63
C GLU A 147 16.86 -31.43 4.52
N ARG A 148 18.01 -31.61 5.18
CA ARG A 148 18.64 -30.56 5.96
C ARG A 148 19.07 -29.39 5.07
N GLU A 149 18.73 -28.17 5.48
CA GLU A 149 18.97 -26.93 4.74
C GLU A 149 18.37 -26.92 3.31
N ALA A 150 17.23 -27.62 3.12
CA ALA A 150 16.55 -27.72 1.83
C ALA A 150 16.32 -26.35 1.16
N SER A 151 15.75 -25.39 1.90
CA SER A 151 15.52 -24.02 1.41
C SER A 151 16.79 -23.35 0.89
N ARG A 152 17.90 -23.48 1.63
CA ARG A 152 19.17 -22.87 1.24
C ARG A 152 19.73 -23.49 -0.03
N LYS A 153 19.69 -24.83 -0.12
CA LYS A 153 20.12 -25.57 -1.31
C LYS A 153 19.33 -25.16 -2.53
N LEU A 154 18.00 -25.10 -2.42
CA LEU A 154 17.10 -24.68 -3.49
C LEU A 154 17.42 -23.25 -3.96
N VAL A 155 17.51 -22.29 -3.03
CA VAL A 155 17.77 -20.88 -3.37
C VAL A 155 19.11 -20.73 -4.09
N PHE A 156 20.16 -21.38 -3.58
CA PHE A 156 21.49 -21.28 -4.16
C PHE A 156 21.62 -22.02 -5.49
N SER A 157 20.94 -23.16 -5.67
CA SER A 157 20.93 -23.84 -6.96
C SER A 157 20.27 -23.00 -8.05
N GLU A 158 19.17 -22.32 -7.73
CA GLU A 158 18.48 -21.43 -8.69
C GLU A 158 19.31 -20.18 -9.01
N LEU A 159 19.92 -19.54 -8.00
CA LEU A 159 20.83 -18.41 -8.22
C LEU A 159 22.06 -18.80 -9.08
N TYR A 160 22.57 -20.01 -8.88
CA TYR A 160 23.67 -20.54 -9.68
C TYR A 160 23.24 -20.80 -11.13
N GLU A 161 22.03 -21.31 -11.35
CA GLU A 161 21.45 -21.49 -12.68
C GLU A 161 21.22 -20.15 -13.40
N VAL A 162 20.80 -19.10 -12.68
CA VAL A 162 20.71 -17.73 -13.23
C VAL A 162 22.07 -17.29 -13.75
N ASN A 163 23.13 -17.46 -12.95
CA ASN A 163 24.49 -17.05 -13.32
C ASN A 163 24.94 -17.77 -14.61
N LYS A 164 24.66 -19.07 -14.74
CA LYS A 164 24.96 -19.83 -15.96
C LYS A 164 24.26 -19.30 -17.21
N ARG A 165 22.98 -18.93 -17.10
CA ARG A 165 22.16 -18.51 -18.26
C ARG A 165 22.43 -17.08 -18.69
N THR A 166 22.60 -16.19 -17.72
CA THR A 166 22.69 -14.74 -17.97
C THR A 166 24.13 -14.24 -18.05
N ALA A 167 25.13 -15.06 -17.71
CA ALA A 167 26.54 -14.67 -17.55
C ALA A 167 26.75 -13.50 -16.56
N ASN A 168 25.74 -13.19 -15.75
CA ASN A 168 25.76 -12.12 -14.76
C ASN A 168 26.39 -12.62 -13.46
N LEU A 169 27.71 -12.46 -13.35
CA LEU A 169 28.51 -12.87 -12.19
C LEU A 169 28.07 -12.24 -10.87
N TRP A 170 27.40 -11.08 -10.93
CA TRP A 170 27.05 -10.28 -9.76
C TRP A 170 25.84 -10.82 -8.97
N ILE A 171 25.01 -11.67 -9.59
CA ILE A 171 23.80 -12.24 -8.97
C ILE A 171 24.17 -13.31 -7.93
N PHE A 172 25.28 -14.01 -8.16
CA PHE A 172 25.75 -15.06 -7.27
C PHE A 172 27.29 -15.06 -7.22
N GLU A 173 27.84 -14.38 -6.23
CA GLU A 173 29.28 -14.45 -5.91
C GLU A 173 29.51 -15.57 -4.87
N PRO A 174 30.29 -16.63 -5.19
CA PRO A 174 30.55 -17.74 -4.25
C PRO A 174 31.22 -17.30 -2.94
N ALA A 175 31.99 -16.22 -2.98
CA ALA A 175 32.64 -15.64 -1.81
C ALA A 175 31.66 -14.91 -0.87
N TYR A 176 30.53 -14.42 -1.38
CA TYR A 176 29.54 -13.64 -0.65
C TYR A 176 28.12 -14.12 -0.97
N LEU A 177 27.79 -15.32 -0.48
CA LEU A 177 26.51 -15.98 -0.73
C LEU A 177 25.32 -15.08 -0.37
N GLY A 178 24.49 -14.79 -1.37
CA GLY A 178 23.26 -14.02 -1.24
C GLY A 178 23.45 -12.50 -1.21
N LYS A 179 24.68 -11.98 -1.30
CA LYS A 179 24.92 -10.53 -1.39
C LYS A 179 25.16 -10.11 -2.83
N SER A 180 24.65 -8.95 -3.19
CA SER A 180 24.95 -8.27 -4.44
C SER A 180 25.56 -6.90 -4.15
N ARG A 181 26.38 -6.41 -5.08
CA ARG A 181 26.83 -5.01 -5.07
C ARG A 181 25.64 -4.14 -5.50
N ILE A 182 25.54 -2.92 -5.01
CA ILE A 182 24.48 -1.99 -5.43
C ILE A 182 25.17 -0.65 -5.69
N VAL A 183 24.65 0.13 -6.63
CA VAL A 183 25.16 1.48 -6.93
C VAL A 183 24.26 2.50 -6.25
N ASP A 184 24.83 3.45 -5.51
CA ASP A 184 24.07 4.56 -4.96
C ASP A 184 23.61 5.50 -6.09
N GLY A 185 22.30 5.74 -6.23
CA GLY A 185 21.75 6.61 -7.26
C GLY A 185 22.14 8.08 -7.11
N ARG A 186 22.52 8.52 -5.91
CA ARG A 186 22.90 9.92 -5.66
C ARG A 186 24.35 10.21 -5.99
N THR A 187 25.25 9.29 -5.62
CA THR A 187 26.70 9.50 -5.74
C THR A 187 27.35 8.66 -6.82
N TRP A 188 26.64 7.69 -7.39
CA TRP A 188 27.17 6.68 -8.33
C TRP A 188 28.31 5.84 -7.77
N ASN A 189 28.51 5.87 -6.46
CA ASN A 189 29.50 5.04 -5.79
C ASN A 189 28.95 3.63 -5.58
N LEU A 190 29.87 2.66 -5.65
CA LEU A 190 29.55 1.26 -5.39
C LEU A 190 29.39 1.04 -3.88
N LEU A 191 28.22 0.58 -3.47
CA LEU A 191 27.93 0.13 -2.12
C LEU A 191 28.31 -1.34 -2.00
N ASN A 192 29.27 -1.64 -1.12
CA ASN A 192 29.72 -2.99 -0.89
C ASN A 192 28.68 -3.79 -0.08
N SER A 193 28.30 -4.95 -0.61
CA SER A 193 27.69 -6.06 0.14
C SER A 193 26.29 -5.79 0.74
N MET A 194 25.30 -5.45 -0.10
CA MET A 194 23.89 -5.40 0.30
C MET A 194 23.13 -6.68 -0.08
N LEU A 195 22.11 -7.00 0.72
CA LEU A 195 21.18 -8.12 0.57
C LEU A 195 19.83 -7.57 0.13
#